data_AF-A0A820PCZ5-F1
#
_entry.id   AF-A0A820PCZ5-F1
#
_cell.length_a   1.000
_cell.length_b   1.000
_cell.length_c   1.000
_cell.angle_alpha   90.00
_cell.angle_beta   90.00
_cell.angle_gamma   90.00
#
_symmetry.space_group_name_H-M   'P 1'
#
loop_
_entity.id
_entity.type
_entity.pdbx_description
1 polymer ?
#
loop_
_entity_poly.entity_id
_entity_poly.type
_entity_poly.pdbx_seq_one_letter_code
_entity_poly.pdbx_strand_id
1 'polypeptide(L)'
;YPVCGGMQDFNYLASNCFELTLELGCQKFPPGKNLPSLWDDNKDALLNFMWQTHVGIKGYVLDEDDQPIHNASIKVYQLVNDNWKYIDHDITSNPKGDYYRLLTDGSYAIQVKKPGYESQTKYIKVHNKEHQ
;
A
#
# COMPACT_ATOMS: atom_id res chain seq x y z
N TYR A 1 7.04 22.68 5.78
CA TYR A 1 7.77 23.32 4.66
C TYR A 1 7.58 22.43 3.44
N PRO A 2 7.38 22.97 2.23
CA PRO A 2 7.33 22.14 1.03
C PRO A 2 8.70 21.52 0.76
N VAL A 3 8.74 20.22 0.46
CA VAL A 3 9.96 19.49 0.09
C VAL A 3 9.73 18.90 -1.27
N CYS A 4 10.47 19.35 -2.26
CA CYS A 4 10.44 18.78 -3.61
C CYS A 4 11.57 17.77 -3.76
N GLY A 5 11.31 16.63 -4.40
CA GLY A 5 12.32 15.60 -4.66
C GLY A 5 12.67 14.75 -3.43
N GLY A 6 11.76 14.67 -2.45
CA GLY A 6 11.91 13.76 -1.31
C GLY A 6 11.73 12.29 -1.74
N MET A 7 12.36 11.40 -0.99
CA MET A 7 12.24 9.94 -1.21
C MET A 7 10.78 9.46 -1.09
N GLN A 8 10.00 10.09 -0.19
CA GLN A 8 8.60 9.78 0.03
C GLN A 8 7.75 9.89 -1.24
N ASP A 9 7.88 11.00 -1.98
CA ASP A 9 7.12 11.20 -3.22
C ASP A 9 7.61 10.28 -4.33
N PHE A 10 8.92 10.01 -4.39
CA PHE A 10 9.50 9.11 -5.38
C PHE A 10 8.96 7.69 -5.23
N ASN A 11 8.92 7.16 -4.00
CA ASN A 11 8.44 5.80 -3.76
C ASN A 11 6.96 5.64 -4.15
N TYR A 12 6.12 6.63 -3.86
CA TYR A 12 4.70 6.59 -4.26
C TYR A 12 4.51 6.77 -5.77
N LEU A 13 5.27 7.64 -6.44
CA LEU A 13 5.05 7.95 -7.86
C LEU A 13 5.74 6.97 -8.82
N ALA A 14 6.89 6.43 -8.43
CA ALA A 14 7.74 5.60 -9.28
C ALA A 14 7.64 4.10 -8.94
N SER A 15 6.93 3.71 -7.87
CA SER A 15 6.81 2.33 -7.44
C SER A 15 5.43 2.02 -6.85
N ASN A 16 5.23 0.77 -6.39
CA ASN A 16 4.03 0.36 -5.65
C ASN A 16 4.10 0.70 -4.14
N CYS A 17 5.23 1.21 -3.65
CA CYS A 17 5.52 1.38 -2.22
C CYS A 17 4.92 2.68 -1.66
N PHE A 18 4.27 2.59 -0.50
CA PHE A 18 3.77 3.74 0.23
C PHE A 18 4.76 4.04 1.36
N GLU A 19 5.44 5.19 1.26
CA GLU A 19 6.42 5.62 2.26
C GLU A 19 5.86 6.77 3.12
N LEU A 20 6.27 6.81 4.39
CA LEU A 20 6.09 7.94 5.30
C LEU A 20 7.43 8.34 5.90
N THR A 21 7.62 9.63 6.11
CA THR A 21 8.77 10.18 6.88
C THR A 21 8.35 10.41 8.33
N LEU A 22 9.05 9.78 9.29
CA LEU A 22 8.78 9.92 10.72
C LEU A 22 9.88 10.74 11.41
N GLU A 23 9.48 11.84 12.04
CA GLU A 23 10.37 12.68 12.85
C GLU A 23 10.28 12.23 14.32
N LEU A 24 11.24 11.42 14.77
CA LEU A 24 11.18 10.71 16.06
C LEU A 24 11.58 11.55 17.29
N GLY A 25 11.96 12.81 17.09
CA GLY A 25 12.27 13.71 18.21
C GLY A 25 12.97 15.00 17.78
N CYS A 26 12.98 15.98 18.69
CA CYS A 26 13.57 17.30 18.43
C CYS A 26 15.11 17.27 18.41
N GLN A 27 15.73 16.43 19.24
CA GLN A 27 17.19 16.34 19.31
C GLN A 27 17.69 15.33 18.27
N LYS A 28 18.30 15.84 17.20
CA LYS A 28 18.85 15.02 16.10
C LYS A 28 19.90 14.00 16.55
N PHE A 29 20.66 14.30 17.61
CA PHE A 29 21.70 13.42 18.15
C PHE A 29 21.60 13.37 19.69
N PRO A 30 20.72 12.51 20.24
CA PRO A 30 20.51 12.40 21.68
C PRO A 30 21.70 11.70 22.37
N PRO A 31 21.96 11.97 23.66
CA PRO A 31 22.97 11.24 24.42
C PRO A 31 22.61 9.75 24.51
N GLY A 32 23.62 8.87 24.47
CA GLY A 32 23.42 7.41 24.46
C GLY A 32 22.58 6.88 25.64
N LYS A 33 22.63 7.53 26.79
CA LYS A 33 21.82 7.20 27.97
C LYS A 33 20.30 7.32 27.75
N ASN A 34 19.85 8.09 26.76
CA ASN A 34 18.43 8.28 26.46
C ASN A 34 17.90 7.24 25.46
N LEU A 35 18.77 6.47 24.79
CA LEU A 35 18.36 5.50 23.76
C LEU A 35 17.39 4.42 24.26
N PRO A 36 17.52 3.87 25.48
CA PRO A 36 16.55 2.89 25.98
C PRO A 36 15.13 3.47 26.08
N SER A 37 15.00 4.69 26.60
CA SER A 37 13.69 5.37 26.69
C SER A 37 13.12 5.64 25.30
N LEU A 38 13.93 6.15 24.37
CA LEU A 38 13.48 6.40 23.00
C LEU A 38 13.03 5.13 22.30
N TRP A 39 13.67 3.99 22.59
CA TRP A 39 13.21 2.69 22.10
C TRP A 39 11.85 2.33 22.69
N ASP A 40 11.70 2.38 24.02
CA ASP A 40 10.46 2.02 24.69
C ASP A 40 9.28 2.92 24.24
N ASP A 41 9.53 4.22 24.02
CA ASP A 41 8.53 5.18 23.55
C ASP A 41 8.05 4.89 22.11
N ASN A 42 8.88 4.28 21.26
CA ASN A 42 8.59 4.09 19.82
C ASN A 42 8.32 2.64 19.42
N LYS A 43 8.69 1.66 20.26
CA LYS A 43 8.63 0.23 19.93
C LYS A 43 7.24 -0.18 19.46
N ASP A 44 6.21 0.13 20.23
CA ASP A 44 4.84 -0.29 19.91
C ASP A 44 4.32 0.41 18.65
N ALA A 45 4.68 1.69 18.45
CA ALA A 45 4.34 2.42 17.24
C ALA A 45 4.99 1.80 15.99
N LEU A 46 6.27 1.43 16.06
CA LEU A 46 6.99 0.77 14.97
C LEU A 46 6.41 -0.61 14.65
N LEU A 47 6.07 -1.40 15.67
CA LEU A 47 5.42 -2.70 15.49
C LEU A 47 4.04 -2.54 14.82
N ASN A 48 3.21 -1.63 15.33
CA ASN A 48 1.90 -1.35 14.74
C ASN A 48 2.00 -0.81 13.32
N PHE A 49 3.03 -0.02 13.01
CA PHE A 49 3.27 0.47 11.66
C PHE A 49 3.62 -0.66 10.69
N MET A 50 4.47 -1.62 11.10
CA MET A 50 4.75 -2.80 10.26
C MET A 50 3.50 -3.65 10.02
N TRP A 51 2.62 -3.77 11.02
CA TRP A 51 1.33 -4.45 10.87
C TRP A 51 0.42 -3.78 9.83
N GLN A 52 0.54 -2.47 9.60
CA GLN A 52 -0.23 -1.78 8.56
C GLN A 52 0.07 -2.29 7.14
N THR A 53 1.18 -3.01 6.92
CA THR A 53 1.47 -3.63 5.61
C THR A 53 0.49 -4.74 5.22
N HIS A 54 -0.39 -5.16 6.15
CA HIS A 54 -1.38 -6.23 5.93
C HIS A 54 -2.82 -5.73 5.74
N VAL A 55 -3.05 -4.42 5.74
CA VAL A 55 -4.38 -3.84 5.46
C VAL A 55 -4.67 -3.83 3.94
N GLY A 56 -5.94 -3.71 3.58
CA GLY A 56 -6.40 -3.65 2.21
C GLY A 56 -6.56 -5.02 1.56
N ILE A 57 -6.00 -5.18 0.36
CA ILE A 57 -6.08 -6.42 -0.41
C ILE A 57 -4.72 -6.90 -0.89
N LYS A 58 -4.64 -8.20 -1.11
CA LYS A 58 -3.54 -8.86 -1.80
C LYS A 58 -4.06 -10.06 -2.58
N GLY A 59 -3.36 -10.45 -3.61
CA GLY A 59 -3.74 -11.60 -4.42
C GLY A 59 -2.75 -11.84 -5.55
N TYR A 60 -3.16 -12.66 -6.51
CA TYR A 60 -2.38 -12.99 -7.69
C TYR A 60 -3.17 -12.61 -8.95
N VAL A 61 -2.46 -12.17 -9.97
CA VAL A 61 -2.96 -12.05 -11.34
C VAL A 61 -2.42 -13.24 -12.12
N LEU A 62 -3.32 -14.15 -12.50
CA LEU A 62 -3.01 -15.37 -13.22
C LEU A 62 -3.73 -15.38 -14.58
N ASP A 63 -3.19 -16.12 -15.54
CA ASP A 63 -3.88 -16.43 -16.79
C ASP A 63 -4.78 -17.68 -16.66
N GLU A 64 -5.29 -18.17 -17.78
CA GLU A 64 -6.19 -19.34 -17.83
C GLU A 64 -5.50 -20.66 -17.46
N ASP A 65 -4.16 -20.72 -17.56
CA ASP A 65 -3.32 -21.87 -17.23
C ASP A 65 -2.67 -21.74 -15.82
N ASP A 66 -3.25 -20.87 -14.97
CA ASP A 66 -2.75 -20.52 -13.63
C ASP A 66 -1.30 -19.97 -13.64
N GLN A 67 -0.81 -19.46 -14.76
CA GLN A 67 0.52 -18.86 -14.85
C GLN A 67 0.50 -17.39 -14.41
N PRO A 68 1.53 -16.95 -13.67
CA PRO A 68 1.58 -15.59 -13.15
C PRO A 68 1.79 -14.55 -14.24
N ILE A 69 0.95 -13.52 -14.25
CA ILE A 69 1.08 -12.38 -15.15
C ILE A 69 1.83 -11.25 -14.44
N HIS A 70 3.07 -11.03 -14.85
CA HIS A 70 3.89 -9.91 -14.39
C HIS A 70 3.49 -8.58 -15.05
N ASN A 71 3.62 -7.45 -14.34
CA ASN A 71 3.37 -6.11 -14.85
C ASN A 71 1.95 -5.93 -15.41
N ALA A 72 0.95 -6.56 -14.79
CA ALA A 72 -0.46 -6.21 -14.99
C ALA A 72 -0.77 -4.96 -14.18
N SER A 73 -1.52 -4.01 -14.74
CA SER A 73 -1.98 -2.80 -14.05
C SER A 73 -3.24 -3.12 -13.24
N ILE A 74 -3.23 -2.77 -11.95
CA ILE A 74 -4.37 -2.90 -11.04
C ILE A 74 -4.86 -1.50 -10.70
N LYS A 75 -6.05 -1.18 -11.21
CA LYS A 75 -6.77 0.07 -10.96
C LYS A 75 -7.82 -0.13 -9.87
N VAL A 76 -7.97 0.84 -9.00
CA VAL A 76 -8.94 0.78 -7.89
C VAL A 76 -9.95 1.91 -7.99
N TYR A 77 -11.22 1.56 -7.83
CA TYR A 77 -12.32 2.51 -7.70
C TYR A 77 -13.00 2.30 -6.35
N GLN A 78 -13.18 3.36 -5.57
CA GLN A 78 -13.90 3.33 -4.31
C GLN A 78 -15.36 3.75 -4.54
N LEU A 79 -16.29 3.07 -3.89
CA LEU A 79 -17.68 3.49 -3.85
C LEU A 79 -17.84 4.66 -2.86
N VAL A 80 -18.22 5.83 -3.36
CA VAL A 80 -18.49 7.03 -2.56
C VAL A 80 -19.81 7.63 -3.02
N ASN A 81 -20.80 7.75 -2.12
CA ASN A 81 -22.14 8.26 -2.43
C ASN A 81 -22.75 7.57 -3.67
N ASP A 82 -22.75 6.23 -3.67
CA ASP A 82 -23.24 5.37 -4.75
C ASP A 82 -22.55 5.56 -6.12
N ASN A 83 -21.41 6.25 -6.16
CA ASN A 83 -20.62 6.47 -7.37
C ASN A 83 -19.22 5.87 -7.23
N TRP A 84 -18.74 5.21 -8.29
CA TRP A 84 -17.39 4.67 -8.35
C TRP A 84 -16.38 5.77 -8.66
N LYS A 85 -15.55 6.13 -7.69
CA LYS A 85 -14.49 7.13 -7.85
C LYS A 85 -13.13 6.44 -7.98
N TYR A 86 -12.43 6.73 -9.07
CA TYR A 86 -11.07 6.23 -9.30
C TYR A 86 -10.10 6.79 -8.25
N ILE A 87 -9.25 5.92 -7.70
CA ILE A 87 -8.11 6.29 -6.87
C ILE A 87 -6.94 6.47 -7.81
N ASP A 88 -6.46 7.70 -7.94
CA ASP A 88 -5.41 8.09 -8.90
C ASP A 88 -4.02 7.65 -8.49
N HIS A 89 -3.83 6.33 -8.38
CA HIS A 89 -2.56 5.67 -8.19
C HIS A 89 -2.75 4.17 -8.41
N ASP A 90 -2.43 3.71 -9.62
CA ASP A 90 -2.45 2.30 -9.97
C ASP A 90 -1.20 1.59 -9.42
N ILE A 91 -1.32 0.29 -9.17
CA ILE A 91 -0.16 -0.57 -8.87
C ILE A 91 0.06 -1.58 -9.98
N THR A 92 1.21 -2.24 -9.96
CA THR A 92 1.53 -3.35 -10.86
C THR A 92 1.71 -4.67 -10.11
N SER A 93 1.41 -5.79 -10.78
CA SER A 93 1.76 -7.12 -10.28
C SER A 93 3.27 -7.37 -10.39
N ASN A 94 3.81 -8.05 -9.37
CA ASN A 94 5.20 -8.49 -9.27
C ASN A 94 5.50 -9.67 -10.21
N PRO A 95 6.78 -10.10 -10.35
CA PRO A 95 7.15 -11.19 -11.25
C PRO A 95 6.42 -12.52 -11.03
N LYS A 96 5.95 -12.80 -9.81
CA LYS A 96 5.13 -14.00 -9.51
C LYS A 96 3.63 -13.73 -9.62
N GLY A 97 3.23 -12.62 -10.24
CA GLY A 97 1.83 -12.21 -10.41
C GLY A 97 1.18 -11.69 -9.12
N ASP A 98 1.87 -11.75 -7.99
CA ASP A 98 1.38 -11.22 -6.71
C ASP A 98 1.27 -9.70 -6.75
N TYR A 99 0.27 -9.18 -6.05
CA TYR A 99 0.08 -7.75 -5.85
C TYR A 99 -0.43 -7.47 -4.44
N TYR A 100 -0.15 -6.26 -3.96
CA TYR A 100 -0.56 -5.78 -2.66
C TYR A 100 -1.07 -4.35 -2.81
N ARG A 101 -2.29 -4.09 -2.34
CA ARG A 101 -2.90 -2.77 -2.38
C ARG A 101 -3.48 -2.41 -1.03
N LEU A 102 -2.81 -1.48 -0.34
CA LEU A 102 -3.30 -0.92 0.91
C LEU A 102 -4.58 -0.11 0.63
N LEU A 103 -5.65 -0.44 1.36
CA LEU A 103 -6.95 0.20 1.26
C LEU A 103 -7.58 0.26 2.65
N THR A 104 -8.33 1.32 2.91
CA THR A 104 -9.15 1.45 4.10
C THR A 104 -10.40 0.57 3.99
N ASP A 105 -11.18 0.51 5.07
CA ASP A 105 -12.48 -0.15 5.04
C ASP A 105 -13.41 0.52 4.02
N GLY A 106 -14.10 -0.28 3.22
CA GLY A 106 -14.97 0.23 2.16
C GLY A 106 -15.28 -0.77 1.08
N SER A 107 -16.09 -0.34 0.11
CA SER A 107 -16.42 -1.12 -1.09
C SER A 107 -15.60 -0.62 -2.27
N TYR A 108 -14.97 -1.54 -2.98
CA TYR A 108 -14.06 -1.24 -4.08
C TYR A 108 -14.37 -2.08 -5.33
N ALA A 109 -14.17 -1.49 -6.50
CA ALA A 109 -14.07 -2.21 -7.76
C ALA A 109 -12.59 -2.24 -8.17
N ILE A 110 -12.06 -3.44 -8.34
CA ILE A 110 -10.67 -3.70 -8.70
C ILE A 110 -10.63 -4.13 -10.15
N GLN A 111 -10.03 -3.32 -11.00
CA GLN A 111 -9.89 -3.60 -12.43
C GLN A 111 -8.45 -3.96 -12.75
N VAL A 112 -8.25 -5.13 -13.34
CA VAL A 112 -6.93 -5.60 -13.77
C VAL A 112 -6.83 -5.52 -15.29
N LYS A 113 -5.72 -4.96 -15.78
CA LYS A 113 -5.45 -4.74 -17.21
C LYS A 113 -4.04 -5.17 -17.59
N LYS A 114 -3.90 -5.91 -18.68
CA LYS A 114 -2.62 -6.23 -19.30
C LYS A 114 -2.79 -6.24 -20.82
N PRO A 115 -1.93 -5.57 -21.60
CA PRO A 115 -1.96 -5.68 -23.06
C PRO A 115 -1.85 -7.15 -23.50
N GLY A 116 -2.76 -7.59 -24.38
CA GLY A 116 -2.85 -8.99 -24.82
C GLY A 116 -3.78 -9.88 -23.99
N TYR A 117 -4.35 -9.38 -22.90
CA TYR A 117 -5.32 -10.10 -22.07
C TYR A 117 -6.64 -9.34 -21.98
N GLU A 118 -7.74 -10.06 -21.75
CA GLU A 118 -9.02 -9.44 -21.42
C GLU A 118 -8.99 -8.79 -20.03
N SER A 119 -9.61 -7.62 -19.91
CA SER A 119 -9.66 -6.90 -18.63
C SER A 119 -10.69 -7.52 -17.71
N GLN A 120 -10.32 -7.75 -16.45
CA GLN A 120 -11.21 -8.31 -15.43
C GLN A 120 -11.53 -7.26 -14.38
N THR A 121 -12.77 -7.22 -13.89
CA THR A 121 -13.18 -6.34 -12.78
C THR A 121 -13.87 -7.13 -11.70
N LYS A 122 -13.42 -6.99 -10.45
CA LYS A 122 -14.01 -7.64 -9.27
C LYS A 122 -14.47 -6.60 -8.26
N TYR A 123 -15.65 -6.81 -7.69
CA TYR A 123 -16.18 -5.99 -6.61
C TYR A 123 -15.89 -6.66 -5.28
N ILE A 124 -15.31 -5.90 -4.36
CA ILE A 124 -14.87 -6.40 -3.05
C ILE A 124 -15.30 -5.44 -1.95
N LYS A 125 -15.50 -5.98 -0.76
CA LYS A 125 -15.65 -5.19 0.46
C LYS A 125 -14.44 -5.45 1.35
N VAL A 126 -13.66 -4.42 1.60
CA VAL A 126 -12.49 -4.48 2.49
C VAL A 126 -12.96 -4.20 3.90
N HIS A 127 -12.55 -5.08 4.82
CA HIS A 127 -12.70 -4.87 6.25
C HIS A 127 -11.37 -5.25 6.92
N ASN A 128 -10.64 -4.25 7.37
CA ASN A 128 -9.37 -4.41 8.03
C ASN A 128 -9.62 -4.80 9.48
N LYS A 129 -9.02 -5.90 9.91
CA LYS A 129 -9.05 -6.28 11.32
C LYS A 129 -7.97 -5.51 12.06
N GLU A 130 -8.28 -5.06 13.27
CA GLU A 130 -7.25 -4.57 14.18
C GLU A 130 -6.29 -5.71 14.53
N HIS A 131 -5.00 -5.43 14.43
CA HIS A 131 -3.96 -6.32 14.91
C HIS A 131 -3.81 -6.07 16.41
N GLN A 132 -4.16 -7.08 17.22
CA GLN A 132 -3.95 -7.10 18.68
C GLN A 132 -2.52 -7.52 19.00
#